data_AF-A0A2N2FW06-F1
#
_entry.id   AF-A0A2N2FW06-F1
#
_cell.length_a   1.000
_cell.length_b   1.000
_cell.length_c   1.000
_cell.angle_alpha   90.00
_cell.angle_beta   90.00
_cell.angle_gamma   90.00
#
_symmetry.space_group_name_H-M   'P 1'
#
loop_
_entity.id
_entity.type
_entity.pdbx_description
1 polymer ?
#
loop_
_entity_poly.entity_id
_entity_poly.type
_entity_poly.pdbx_seq_one_letter_code
_entity_poly.pdbx_strand_id
1 'polypeptide(L)'
;MKRFKMKAYLLLTLILGVFILPGCGDGGNGHWDKPADSIGLVSIVVSPATATIPMDFSLPFTATATYEDGSSLDVTAASVWTSGNPAVATISPTTGVAQSISAGAGVVITATFGGMTAPTSLLTVTNATLTSITVTPDLATIALSGSRQLTATANYNDMSTYNVTAAPGTVWTAANSPIGGAAVATLSENGVRGAGRATGVLAGTAEITAIYLTQTDTAILEVSDLVLIITPGDVCSFDSGPTIPTATLSNPTSGNQFVTTSTSGVVNNGKSITATFNLEMDPTTINSSLPGALTTFTVMETATATNLRGTVTMDNTNKIATFTSSAALLPNANYTASITTDAMSAGSPGTAIACPYQWNFKTAASAAAGIAPVNLGRAATFVIASTAGVDNVGATTVNGDVVLDPNAVCNGVTVGSAGLIGDCNGIVPVINGTVISPLYPDAGVTSGQIIADMRAAYISLSPAQMSIGVTTIPDGTVMGAGEGTALVLNDNLFFPGIYKTTAGGMLITGDLTLDAQGNPDAVFVFQSDSSITTAATGPADPHTRILLVNGAKASNVFWWVGTNQATMGTYTIFRGNILSYSSITMETGASSCGRLFAGASTDGAFTFGENIVSVPGHPSAPAGCE
;
A
#
# COMPACT_ATOMS: atom_id res chain seq x y z
N MET A 1 -18.72 61.27 23.25
CA MET A 1 -17.28 61.47 22.95
C MET A 1 -16.97 60.59 21.74
N LYS A 2 -16.96 61.12 20.50
CA LYS A 2 -15.76 61.59 19.74
C LYS A 2 -14.69 60.47 19.67
N ARG A 3 -14.24 59.92 18.53
CA ARG A 3 -14.12 60.42 17.14
C ARG A 3 -13.80 59.29 16.14
N PHE A 4 -14.25 59.52 14.91
CA PHE A 4 -13.82 58.98 13.60
C PHE A 4 -12.32 59.18 13.28
N LYS A 5 -11.78 58.33 12.36
CA LYS A 5 -10.93 58.63 11.16
C LYS A 5 -10.25 57.31 10.70
N MET A 6 -10.29 56.79 9.47
CA MET A 6 -10.27 57.28 8.07
C MET A 6 -8.91 57.83 7.56
N LYS A 7 -8.50 57.27 6.40
CA LYS A 7 -7.49 57.65 5.38
C LYS A 7 -6.13 56.92 5.47
N ALA A 8 -5.64 56.16 4.49
CA ALA A 8 -5.57 56.26 3.01
C ALA A 8 -4.41 57.12 2.47
N TYR A 9 -3.52 56.44 1.71
CA TYR A 9 -2.54 56.87 0.68
C TYR A 9 -1.36 57.81 1.06
N LEU A 10 -0.12 57.49 0.62
CA LEU A 10 0.53 58.07 -0.59
C LEU A 10 2.06 57.69 -0.72
N LEU A 11 2.43 57.14 -1.89
CA LEU A 11 3.59 57.39 -2.79
C LEU A 11 5.10 57.41 -2.39
N LEU A 12 5.90 56.76 -3.27
CA LEU A 12 7.17 57.17 -3.94
C LEU A 12 8.42 57.44 -3.04
N THR A 13 9.61 56.84 -3.20
CA THR A 13 10.51 56.86 -4.37
C THR A 13 11.80 56.04 -4.10
N LEU A 14 12.27 55.38 -5.17
CA LEU A 14 13.65 55.09 -5.59
C LEU A 14 14.83 55.76 -4.84
N ILE A 15 15.77 54.98 -4.28
CA ILE A 15 17.20 55.36 -4.16
C ILE A 15 18.11 54.16 -4.45
N LEU A 16 18.89 54.34 -5.52
CA LEU A 16 20.06 53.58 -5.96
C LEU A 16 21.22 53.80 -4.99
N GLY A 17 21.93 52.75 -4.57
CA GLY A 17 23.09 52.87 -3.69
C GLY A 17 24.01 51.66 -3.74
N VAL A 18 24.79 51.56 -4.81
CA VAL A 18 26.00 50.73 -4.84
C VAL A 18 27.04 51.38 -3.92
N PHE A 19 27.47 50.67 -2.88
CA PHE A 19 28.73 50.93 -2.19
C PHE A 19 29.48 49.62 -2.01
N ILE A 20 30.66 49.58 -2.64
CA ILE A 20 31.67 48.53 -2.51
C ILE A 20 32.57 48.93 -1.33
N LEU A 21 32.79 48.02 -0.38
CA LEU A 21 34.02 47.96 0.40
C LEU A 21 34.39 46.49 0.72
N PRO A 22 35.68 46.11 0.69
CA PRO A 22 36.16 44.74 0.87
C PRO A 22 36.69 44.46 2.29
N GLY A 23 36.82 43.16 2.61
CA GLY A 23 37.50 42.62 3.79
C GLY A 23 36.52 42.08 4.82
N CYS A 24 36.74 40.97 5.52
CA CYS A 24 37.89 40.09 5.73
C CYS A 24 37.26 38.76 6.23
N GLY A 25 37.50 37.62 5.60
CA GLY A 25 38.39 36.62 6.17
C GLY A 25 37.86 35.97 7.45
N ASP A 26 37.11 34.87 7.35
CA ASP A 26 37.29 33.75 8.26
C ASP A 26 36.86 32.41 7.62
N GLY A 27 37.70 31.39 7.78
CA GLY A 27 37.54 30.07 7.19
C GLY A 27 36.88 29.11 8.18
N GLY A 28 35.81 28.45 7.75
CA GLY A 28 35.10 27.44 8.54
C GLY A 28 34.49 26.36 7.65
N ASN A 29 35.16 25.22 7.63
CA ASN A 29 34.88 23.96 6.95
C ASN A 29 33.38 23.55 6.88
N GLY A 30 32.89 23.38 5.64
CA GLY A 30 32.21 22.17 5.20
C GLY A 30 30.89 21.76 5.87
N HIS A 31 29.80 22.46 5.54
CA HIS A 31 28.60 21.81 5.04
C HIS A 31 27.86 22.80 4.14
N TRP A 32 28.10 22.72 2.83
CA TRP A 32 27.22 23.36 1.87
C TRP A 32 25.95 22.51 1.84
N ASP A 33 24.99 22.83 2.71
CA ASP A 33 23.60 22.68 2.33
C ASP A 33 23.43 23.58 1.09
N LYS A 34 23.62 22.96 -0.07
CA LYS A 34 23.33 23.58 -1.35
C LYS A 34 21.88 24.07 -1.22
N PRO A 35 21.59 25.38 -1.36
CA PRO A 35 20.21 25.80 -1.53
C PRO A 35 19.69 24.98 -2.69
N ALA A 36 18.54 24.32 -2.54
CA ALA A 36 17.92 23.56 -3.63
C ALA A 36 18.05 24.40 -4.90
N ASP A 37 18.76 23.88 -5.91
CA ASP A 37 18.97 24.60 -7.16
C ASP A 37 17.59 25.04 -7.62
N SER A 38 17.38 26.36 -7.71
CA SER A 38 16.17 26.90 -8.29
C SER A 38 16.16 26.45 -9.73
N ILE A 39 15.34 25.46 -10.05
CA ILE A 39 15.24 24.91 -11.41
C ILE A 39 14.82 26.07 -12.31
N GLY A 40 15.65 26.41 -13.30
CA GLY A 40 15.42 27.55 -14.18
C GLY A 40 14.15 27.39 -15.00
N LEU A 41 13.40 28.48 -15.20
CA LEU A 41 12.25 28.52 -16.11
C LEU A 41 12.75 28.63 -17.56
N VAL A 42 12.37 27.68 -18.41
CA VAL A 42 12.82 27.60 -19.82
C VAL A 42 11.79 28.19 -20.78
N SER A 43 10.51 27.90 -20.60
CA SER A 43 9.46 28.39 -21.48
C SER A 43 8.11 28.51 -20.76
N ILE A 44 7.22 29.32 -21.34
CA ILE A 44 5.81 29.36 -21.00
C ILE A 44 5.01 29.33 -22.31
N VAL A 45 3.96 28.51 -22.37
CA VAL A 45 3.07 28.37 -23.53
C VAL A 45 1.64 28.61 -23.08
N VAL A 46 0.87 29.34 -23.90
CA VAL A 46 -0.56 29.57 -23.69
C VAL A 46 -1.36 28.65 -24.63
N SER A 47 -2.37 27.98 -24.08
CA SER A 47 -3.33 27.18 -24.84
C SER A 47 -4.76 27.68 -24.62
N PRO A 48 -5.60 27.77 -25.66
CA PRO A 48 -5.26 27.53 -27.07
C PRO A 48 -4.37 28.64 -27.67
N ALA A 49 -3.53 28.28 -28.64
CA ALA A 49 -2.70 29.26 -29.38
C ALA A 49 -3.56 30.13 -30.33
N THR A 50 -4.65 29.58 -30.86
CA THR A 50 -5.65 30.31 -31.64
C THR A 50 -7.05 29.85 -31.25
N ALA A 51 -7.98 30.77 -31.07
CA ALA A 51 -9.38 30.46 -30.79
C ALA A 51 -10.33 31.40 -31.52
N THR A 52 -11.52 30.89 -31.82
CA THR A 52 -12.63 31.65 -32.37
C THR A 52 -13.86 31.41 -31.49
N ILE A 53 -14.50 32.47 -31.00
CA ILE A 53 -15.71 32.41 -30.17
C ILE A 53 -16.74 33.45 -30.63
N PRO A 54 -18.04 33.25 -30.39
CA PRO A 54 -19.06 34.25 -30.66
C PRO A 54 -19.03 35.38 -29.62
N MET A 55 -19.78 36.46 -29.89
CA MET A 55 -20.04 37.52 -28.92
C MET A 55 -20.76 36.97 -27.66
N ASP A 56 -20.52 37.57 -26.51
CA ASP A 56 -21.07 37.20 -25.19
C ASP A 56 -20.71 35.77 -24.72
N PHE A 57 -19.58 35.24 -25.21
CA PHE A 57 -19.03 33.94 -24.83
C PHE A 57 -17.76 34.09 -24.01
N SER A 58 -17.47 33.11 -23.15
CA SER A 58 -16.23 33.07 -22.37
C SER A 58 -15.39 31.85 -22.71
N LEU A 59 -14.07 32.03 -22.78
CA LEU A 59 -13.12 30.96 -23.07
C LEU A 59 -11.96 30.98 -22.08
N PRO A 60 -11.69 29.91 -21.32
CA PRO A 60 -10.49 29.81 -20.50
C PRO A 60 -9.24 29.60 -21.37
N PHE A 61 -8.17 30.29 -21.03
CA PHE A 61 -6.82 30.00 -21.51
C PHE A 61 -5.99 29.42 -20.37
N THR A 62 -5.12 28.46 -20.68
CA THR A 62 -4.17 27.88 -19.73
C THR A 62 -2.74 28.30 -20.05
N ALA A 63 -1.91 28.45 -19.03
CA ALA A 63 -0.48 28.74 -19.15
C ALA A 63 0.33 27.59 -18.55
N THR A 64 1.16 26.94 -19.36
CA THR A 64 2.04 25.85 -18.92
C THR A 64 3.49 26.33 -18.98
N ALA A 65 4.19 26.24 -17.84
CA ALA A 65 5.62 26.48 -17.74
C ALA A 65 6.40 25.18 -17.98
N THR A 66 7.57 25.27 -18.61
CA THR A 66 8.55 24.18 -18.70
C THR A 66 9.86 24.60 -18.04
N TYR A 67 10.43 23.73 -17.22
CA TYR A 67 11.64 23.97 -16.46
C TYR A 67 12.86 23.24 -17.05
N GLU A 68 14.07 23.59 -16.59
CA GLU A 68 15.34 23.02 -17.09
C GLU A 68 15.47 21.51 -16.90
N ASP A 69 14.80 20.95 -15.90
CA ASP A 69 14.75 19.50 -15.64
C ASP A 69 13.78 18.75 -16.57
N GLY A 70 13.10 19.47 -17.48
CA GLY A 70 12.10 18.93 -18.39
C GLY A 70 10.70 18.78 -17.78
N SER A 71 10.52 19.10 -16.49
CA SER A 71 9.19 19.10 -15.86
C SER A 71 8.32 20.23 -16.42
N SER A 72 7.00 20.03 -16.37
CA SER A 72 6.02 21.04 -16.75
C SER A 72 5.03 21.29 -15.61
N LEU A 73 4.59 22.54 -15.47
CA LEU A 73 3.65 22.94 -14.41
C LEU A 73 2.56 23.83 -15.00
N ASP A 74 1.31 23.61 -14.60
CA ASP A 74 0.23 24.57 -14.84
C ASP A 74 0.44 25.80 -13.94
N VAL A 75 0.72 26.93 -14.58
CA VAL A 75 0.95 28.22 -13.92
C VAL A 75 -0.17 29.21 -14.24
N THR A 76 -1.33 28.75 -14.71
CA THR A 76 -2.47 29.58 -15.14
C THR A 76 -2.87 30.61 -14.07
N ALA A 77 -3.03 30.14 -12.82
CA ALA A 77 -3.41 30.99 -11.69
C ALA A 77 -2.27 31.86 -11.15
N ALA A 78 -1.01 31.50 -11.43
CA ALA A 78 0.18 32.24 -11.02
C ALA A 78 0.67 33.23 -12.09
N SER A 79 0.10 33.16 -13.30
CA SER A 79 0.43 34.02 -14.43
C SER A 79 -0.35 35.32 -14.37
N VAL A 80 0.25 36.38 -14.90
CA VAL A 80 -0.43 37.65 -15.16
C VAL A 80 -0.96 37.65 -16.59
N TRP A 81 -2.27 37.82 -16.74
CA TRP A 81 -2.95 37.79 -18.03
C TRP A 81 -3.32 39.19 -18.55
N THR A 82 -3.15 39.42 -19.86
CA THR A 82 -3.54 40.68 -20.53
C THR A 82 -4.19 40.42 -21.88
N SER A 83 -5.14 41.28 -22.24
CA SER A 83 -5.76 41.32 -23.58
C SER A 83 -5.23 42.51 -24.38
N GLY A 84 -4.84 42.25 -25.62
CA GLY A 84 -4.38 43.26 -26.58
C GLY A 84 -5.50 44.14 -27.13
N ASN A 85 -6.77 43.76 -26.96
CA ASN A 85 -7.92 44.60 -27.31
C ASN A 85 -9.12 44.34 -26.37
N PRO A 86 -9.13 44.98 -25.18
CA PRO A 86 -10.22 44.83 -24.22
C PRO A 86 -11.60 45.30 -24.71
N ALA A 87 -11.69 46.07 -25.80
CA ALA A 87 -12.98 46.45 -26.38
C ALA A 87 -13.63 45.29 -27.15
N VAL A 88 -12.83 44.35 -27.68
CA VAL A 88 -13.29 43.16 -28.42
C VAL A 88 -13.42 41.97 -27.47
N ALA A 89 -12.42 41.73 -26.61
CA ALA A 89 -12.47 40.72 -25.56
C ALA A 89 -11.61 41.11 -24.36
N THR A 90 -12.16 40.98 -23.15
CA THR A 90 -11.39 41.13 -21.89
C THR A 90 -10.80 39.78 -21.46
N ILE A 91 -9.82 39.79 -20.57
CA ILE A 91 -9.33 38.57 -19.91
C ILE A 91 -9.12 38.84 -18.42
N SER A 92 -9.52 37.87 -17.59
CA SER A 92 -9.29 37.92 -16.16
C SER A 92 -7.78 37.84 -15.86
N PRO A 93 -7.20 38.82 -15.15
CA PRO A 93 -5.76 38.88 -14.93
C PRO A 93 -5.22 37.75 -14.05
N THR A 94 -6.08 37.05 -13.30
CA THR A 94 -5.71 36.00 -12.34
C THR A 94 -6.24 34.61 -12.70
N THR A 95 -7.25 34.50 -13.56
CA THR A 95 -7.85 33.19 -13.91
C THR A 95 -7.66 32.80 -15.37
N GLY A 96 -7.16 33.69 -16.24
CA GLY A 96 -6.97 33.40 -17.66
C GLY A 96 -8.26 33.23 -18.46
N VAL A 97 -9.42 33.59 -17.90
CA VAL A 97 -10.71 33.47 -18.60
C VAL A 97 -10.97 34.72 -19.44
N ALA A 98 -11.05 34.56 -20.76
CA ALA A 98 -11.42 35.61 -21.69
C ALA A 98 -12.94 35.74 -21.81
N GLN A 99 -13.45 36.97 -21.92
CA GLN A 99 -14.87 37.27 -22.21
C GLN A 99 -14.96 38.13 -23.48
N SER A 100 -15.71 37.68 -24.48
CA SER A 100 -15.97 38.46 -25.69
C SER A 100 -17.00 39.56 -25.44
N ILE A 101 -16.80 40.72 -26.06
CA ILE A 101 -17.63 41.92 -25.90
C ILE A 101 -18.17 42.41 -27.25
N SER A 102 -17.36 42.37 -28.31
CA SER A 102 -17.79 42.78 -29.65
C SER A 102 -17.05 41.97 -30.71
N ALA A 103 -17.61 41.83 -31.90
CA ALA A 103 -16.93 41.16 -33.01
C ALA A 103 -15.60 41.85 -33.38
N GLY A 104 -14.57 41.06 -33.65
CA GLY A 104 -13.23 41.53 -33.98
C GLY A 104 -12.22 40.37 -34.01
N ALA A 105 -11.27 40.41 -34.95
CA ALA A 105 -10.25 39.38 -35.11
C ALA A 105 -8.90 39.82 -34.54
N GLY A 106 -8.06 38.84 -34.19
CA GLY A 106 -6.66 39.07 -33.83
C GLY A 106 -6.45 39.73 -32.46
N VAL A 107 -7.35 39.50 -31.49
CA VAL A 107 -7.12 39.91 -30.10
C VAL A 107 -5.98 39.08 -29.52
N VAL A 108 -4.86 39.73 -29.20
CA VAL A 108 -3.70 39.03 -28.61
C VAL A 108 -3.98 38.75 -27.13
N ILE A 109 -3.91 37.48 -26.73
CA ILE A 109 -3.98 37.06 -25.34
C ILE A 109 -2.56 36.71 -24.88
N THR A 110 -2.14 37.28 -23.76
CA THR A 110 -0.77 37.14 -23.26
C THR A 110 -0.77 36.73 -21.78
N ALA A 111 0.04 35.72 -21.45
CA ALA A 111 0.36 35.32 -20.09
C ALA A 111 1.85 35.59 -19.80
N THR A 112 2.15 36.11 -18.60
CA THR A 112 3.52 36.30 -18.12
C THR A 112 3.70 35.62 -16.77
N PHE A 113 4.74 34.79 -16.64
CA PHE A 113 5.06 34.05 -15.42
C PHE A 113 6.58 34.04 -15.19
N GLY A 114 7.02 34.24 -13.95
CA GLY A 114 8.46 34.21 -13.62
C GLY A 114 9.32 35.21 -14.41
N GLY A 115 8.72 36.30 -14.93
CA GLY A 115 9.40 37.27 -15.79
C GLY A 115 9.48 36.89 -17.28
N MET A 116 8.98 35.70 -17.67
CA MET A 116 8.91 35.25 -19.06
C MET A 116 7.51 35.42 -19.62
N THR A 117 7.41 35.88 -20.86
CA THR A 117 6.13 36.10 -21.56
C THR A 117 5.92 35.01 -22.60
N ALA A 118 4.71 34.44 -22.64
CA ALA A 118 4.36 33.40 -23.58
C ALA A 118 4.33 33.90 -25.03
N PRO A 119 4.55 33.00 -26.02
CA PRO A 119 4.26 33.29 -27.42
C PRO A 119 2.84 33.81 -27.62
N THR A 120 2.62 34.55 -28.71
CA THR A 120 1.34 35.20 -29.00
C THR A 120 0.21 34.19 -29.20
N SER A 121 -0.83 34.27 -28.37
CA SER A 121 -2.11 33.59 -28.62
C SER A 121 -3.12 34.55 -29.23
N LEU A 122 -3.91 34.10 -30.20
CA LEU A 122 -4.88 34.94 -30.93
C LEU A 122 -6.32 34.48 -30.68
N LEU A 123 -7.18 35.44 -30.32
CA LEU A 123 -8.61 35.26 -30.16
C LEU A 123 -9.35 36.05 -31.25
N THR A 124 -10.28 35.39 -31.92
CA THR A 124 -11.22 36.00 -32.87
C THR A 124 -12.63 35.93 -32.29
N VAL A 125 -13.29 37.08 -32.21
CA VAL A 125 -14.70 37.19 -31.81
C VAL A 125 -15.55 37.37 -33.06
N THR A 126 -16.49 36.47 -33.30
CA THR A 126 -17.43 36.56 -34.43
C THR A 126 -18.74 37.23 -34.00
N ASN A 127 -19.52 37.72 -34.96
CA ASN A 127 -20.89 38.20 -34.73
C ASN A 127 -21.94 37.08 -34.89
N ALA A 128 -21.52 35.82 -34.72
CA ALA A 128 -22.39 34.69 -34.92
C ALA A 128 -23.54 34.71 -33.91
N THR A 129 -24.75 34.43 -34.40
CA THR A 129 -25.97 34.45 -33.58
C THR A 129 -26.37 33.02 -33.26
N LEU A 130 -26.72 32.77 -32.00
CA LEU A 130 -27.21 31.49 -31.52
C LEU A 130 -28.52 31.11 -32.26
N THR A 131 -28.52 29.99 -32.97
CA THR A 131 -29.68 29.51 -33.74
C THR A 131 -30.48 28.47 -32.97
N SER A 132 -29.80 27.54 -32.29
CA SER A 132 -30.46 26.52 -31.46
C SER A 132 -29.53 26.00 -30.37
N ILE A 133 -30.07 25.18 -29.48
CA ILE A 133 -29.32 24.34 -28.55
C ILE A 133 -29.72 22.88 -28.81
N THR A 134 -28.83 21.93 -28.54
CA THR A 134 -29.08 20.49 -28.65
C THR A 134 -28.67 19.81 -27.34
N VAL A 135 -29.58 19.06 -26.73
CA VAL A 135 -29.31 18.25 -25.53
C VAL A 135 -29.03 16.81 -25.94
N THR A 136 -27.89 16.27 -25.52
CA THR A 136 -27.50 14.89 -25.83
C THR A 136 -27.18 14.11 -24.54
N PRO A 137 -27.65 12.87 -24.40
CA PRO A 137 -28.51 12.14 -25.33
C PRO A 137 -29.98 12.59 -25.25
N ASP A 138 -30.70 12.54 -26.38
CA ASP A 138 -32.14 12.84 -26.46
C ASP A 138 -32.99 11.88 -25.62
N LEU A 139 -32.49 10.65 -25.41
CA LEU A 139 -33.04 9.65 -24.49
C LEU A 139 -31.94 9.10 -23.58
N ALA A 140 -32.13 9.27 -22.27
CA ALA A 140 -31.29 8.75 -21.22
C ALA A 140 -32.08 7.76 -20.36
N THR A 141 -31.51 6.59 -20.11
CA THR A 141 -32.05 5.60 -19.16
C THR A 141 -31.14 5.48 -17.95
N ILE A 142 -31.73 5.48 -16.75
CA ILE A 142 -31.04 5.29 -15.47
C ILE A 142 -31.87 4.42 -14.52
N ALA A 143 -31.21 3.83 -13.52
CA ALA A 143 -31.83 3.16 -12.39
C ALA A 143 -32.14 4.16 -11.25
N LEU A 144 -32.95 3.76 -10.26
CA LEU A 144 -33.12 4.53 -9.02
C LEU A 144 -31.76 4.78 -8.34
N SER A 145 -31.52 6.04 -7.92
CA SER A 145 -30.22 6.54 -7.41
C SER A 145 -29.06 6.50 -8.41
N GLY A 146 -29.27 6.02 -9.63
CA GLY A 146 -28.34 6.20 -10.74
C GLY A 146 -28.32 7.66 -11.20
N SER A 147 -27.24 8.06 -11.85
CA SER A 147 -27.13 9.39 -12.44
C SER A 147 -26.61 9.33 -13.86
N ARG A 148 -27.01 10.29 -14.70
CA ARG A 148 -26.51 10.43 -16.07
C ARG A 148 -26.22 11.90 -16.37
N GLN A 149 -25.09 12.11 -17.05
CA GLN A 149 -24.69 13.42 -17.54
C GLN A 149 -25.38 13.70 -18.88
N LEU A 150 -26.09 14.83 -18.97
CA LEU A 150 -26.56 15.38 -20.23
C LEU A 150 -25.62 16.53 -20.66
N THR A 151 -25.45 16.68 -21.98
CA THR A 151 -24.62 17.73 -22.58
C THR A 151 -25.50 18.67 -23.38
N ALA A 152 -25.37 19.97 -23.16
CA ALA A 152 -26.01 21.01 -23.96
C ALA A 152 -25.01 21.64 -24.93
N THR A 153 -25.31 21.59 -26.22
CA THR A 153 -24.48 22.13 -27.31
C THR A 153 -25.21 23.29 -27.98
N ALA A 154 -24.63 24.48 -27.93
CA ALA A 154 -25.11 25.66 -28.64
C ALA A 154 -24.70 25.60 -30.11
N ASN A 155 -25.65 25.83 -31.01
CA ASN A 155 -25.43 25.86 -32.46
C ASN A 155 -25.60 27.30 -32.97
N TYR A 156 -24.69 27.78 -33.80
CA TYR A 156 -24.69 29.15 -34.33
C TYR A 156 -24.93 29.16 -35.85
N ASN A 157 -25.31 30.34 -36.37
CA ASN A 157 -25.62 30.52 -37.79
C ASN A 157 -24.42 30.37 -38.74
N ASP A 158 -23.20 30.45 -38.22
CA ASP A 158 -21.95 30.22 -38.95
C ASP A 158 -21.51 28.74 -38.93
N MET A 159 -22.37 27.83 -38.47
CA MET A 159 -22.13 26.40 -38.26
C MET A 159 -21.15 26.07 -37.12
N SER A 160 -20.68 27.05 -36.36
CA SER A 160 -19.90 26.78 -35.16
C SER A 160 -20.80 26.20 -34.06
N THR A 161 -20.21 25.32 -33.24
CA THR A 161 -20.89 24.72 -32.08
C THR A 161 -20.01 24.83 -30.84
N TYR A 162 -20.65 25.03 -29.68
CA TYR A 162 -19.96 25.16 -28.41
C TYR A 162 -20.69 24.38 -27.31
N ASN A 163 -19.94 23.68 -26.47
CA ASN A 163 -20.50 23.04 -25.28
C ASN A 163 -20.84 24.12 -24.25
N VAL A 164 -22.13 24.25 -23.93
CA VAL A 164 -22.66 25.24 -22.98
C VAL A 164 -23.24 24.58 -21.73
N THR A 165 -23.00 23.29 -21.53
CA THR A 165 -23.54 22.48 -20.40
C THR A 165 -23.40 23.17 -19.05
N ALA A 166 -22.24 23.80 -18.80
CA ALA A 166 -21.91 24.52 -17.56
C ALA A 166 -21.65 26.02 -17.79
N ALA A 167 -22.01 26.57 -18.95
CA ALA A 167 -21.77 27.98 -19.27
C ALA A 167 -22.63 28.91 -18.38
N PRO A 168 -22.12 30.10 -18.01
CA PRO A 168 -22.94 31.12 -17.36
C PRO A 168 -24.17 31.45 -18.22
N GLY A 169 -25.36 31.34 -17.64
CA GLY A 169 -26.63 31.54 -18.36
C GLY A 169 -27.29 30.26 -18.87
N THR A 170 -26.65 29.10 -18.72
CA THR A 170 -27.32 27.80 -18.92
C THR A 170 -28.11 27.44 -17.68
N VAL A 171 -29.40 27.20 -17.86
CA VAL A 171 -30.34 26.78 -16.83
C VAL A 171 -30.88 25.40 -17.18
N TRP A 172 -30.67 24.45 -16.28
CA TRP A 172 -31.27 23.12 -16.39
C TRP A 172 -32.53 23.06 -15.52
N THR A 173 -33.62 22.55 -16.08
CA THR A 173 -34.86 22.28 -15.35
C THR A 173 -35.35 20.87 -15.65
N ALA A 174 -35.93 20.21 -14.64
CA ALA A 174 -36.58 18.91 -14.81
C ALA A 174 -38.08 19.10 -14.65
N ALA A 175 -38.83 18.90 -15.74
CA ALA A 175 -40.27 18.76 -15.67
C ALA A 175 -40.57 17.30 -15.31
N ASN A 176 -41.00 17.10 -14.06
CA ASN A 176 -41.39 15.79 -13.58
C ASN A 176 -42.79 15.46 -14.11
N SER A 177 -42.97 14.25 -14.62
CA SER A 177 -44.32 13.70 -14.87
C SER A 177 -44.60 12.55 -13.89
N PRO A 178 -45.11 12.80 -12.67
CA PRO A 178 -45.57 11.72 -11.81
C PRO A 178 -47.07 11.84 -11.50
N ILE A 179 -47.71 10.68 -11.46
CA ILE A 179 -48.97 10.46 -10.76
C ILE A 179 -48.71 10.74 -9.26
N GLY A 180 -48.95 11.96 -8.78
CA GLY A 180 -48.88 12.30 -7.34
C GLY A 180 -47.85 13.35 -6.88
N GLY A 181 -47.12 14.01 -7.78
CA GLY A 181 -46.39 15.26 -7.46
C GLY A 181 -44.98 15.15 -6.84
N ALA A 182 -44.42 13.94 -6.65
CA ALA A 182 -43.03 13.75 -6.21
C ALA A 182 -42.04 13.76 -7.39
N ALA A 183 -40.85 14.38 -7.26
CA ALA A 183 -39.90 14.49 -8.37
C ALA A 183 -39.35 13.13 -8.83
N VAL A 184 -39.32 12.90 -10.15
CA VAL A 184 -38.76 11.69 -10.79
C VAL A 184 -37.24 11.75 -10.82
N ALA A 185 -36.68 12.93 -11.07
CA ALA A 185 -35.24 13.17 -11.04
C ALA A 185 -34.90 14.51 -10.38
N THR A 186 -33.67 14.60 -9.88
CA THR A 186 -33.05 15.84 -9.41
C THR A 186 -31.90 16.22 -10.32
N LEU A 187 -31.65 17.52 -10.47
CA LEU A 187 -30.54 18.06 -11.23
C LEU A 187 -29.52 18.67 -10.26
N SER A 188 -28.23 18.60 -10.59
CA SER A 188 -27.19 19.37 -9.90
C SER A 188 -27.50 20.88 -9.97
N GLU A 189 -27.15 21.64 -8.93
CA GLU A 189 -27.34 23.10 -8.94
C GLU A 189 -26.66 23.78 -10.14
N ASN A 190 -27.36 24.73 -10.75
CA ASN A 190 -26.86 25.49 -11.90
C ASN A 190 -25.58 26.26 -11.52
N GLY A 191 -24.53 26.14 -12.34
CA GLY A 191 -23.27 26.88 -12.16
C GLY A 191 -22.20 26.18 -11.29
N VAL A 192 -22.37 24.91 -10.94
CA VAL A 192 -21.38 24.09 -10.19
C VAL A 192 -20.78 22.99 -11.09
N ARG A 193 -19.63 22.42 -10.69
CA ARG A 193 -19.10 21.15 -11.27
C ARG A 193 -20.25 20.11 -11.26
N GLY A 194 -20.68 19.66 -12.44
CA GLY A 194 -21.77 18.68 -12.61
C GLY A 194 -23.06 19.19 -13.29
N ALA A 195 -23.13 20.44 -13.74
CA ALA A 195 -24.29 20.97 -14.48
C ALA A 195 -24.78 20.01 -15.58
N GLY A 196 -26.09 19.81 -15.72
CA GLY A 196 -26.67 18.83 -16.64
C GLY A 196 -26.68 17.38 -16.12
N ARG A 197 -26.25 17.12 -14.88
CA ARG A 197 -26.38 15.80 -14.25
C ARG A 197 -27.79 15.59 -13.71
N ALA A 198 -28.47 14.57 -14.20
CA ALA A 198 -29.75 14.12 -13.68
C ALA A 198 -29.59 12.85 -12.84
N THR A 199 -30.20 12.82 -11.65
CA THR A 199 -30.16 11.70 -10.70
C THR A 199 -31.58 11.20 -10.45
N GLY A 200 -31.81 9.90 -10.61
CA GLY A 200 -33.13 9.28 -10.46
C GLY A 200 -33.56 9.18 -9.00
N VAL A 201 -34.74 9.71 -8.69
CA VAL A 201 -35.32 9.74 -7.33
C VAL A 201 -36.54 8.84 -7.22
N LEU A 202 -37.35 8.78 -8.27
CA LEU A 202 -38.54 7.93 -8.35
C LEU A 202 -38.59 7.28 -9.73
N ALA A 203 -39.10 6.05 -9.82
CA ALA A 203 -39.34 5.42 -11.12
C ALA A 203 -40.36 6.21 -11.94
N GLY A 204 -40.10 6.37 -13.23
CA GLY A 204 -40.95 7.14 -14.14
C GLY A 204 -40.15 7.89 -15.20
N THR A 205 -40.81 8.82 -15.87
CA THR A 205 -40.20 9.63 -16.94
C THR A 205 -40.12 11.09 -16.52
N ALA A 206 -38.96 11.70 -16.71
CA ALA A 206 -38.74 13.13 -16.55
C ALA A 206 -38.32 13.75 -17.88
N GLU A 207 -38.84 14.94 -18.19
CA GLU A 207 -38.33 15.75 -19.29
C GLU A 207 -37.29 16.73 -18.74
N ILE A 208 -36.06 16.62 -19.23
CA ILE A 208 -34.94 17.47 -18.84
C ILE A 208 -34.80 18.55 -19.90
N THR A 209 -34.96 19.81 -19.50
CA THR A 209 -34.86 20.98 -20.37
C THR A 209 -33.55 21.70 -20.09
N ALA A 210 -32.79 21.99 -21.14
CA ALA A 210 -31.68 22.94 -21.08
C ALA A 210 -32.08 24.25 -21.77
N ILE A 211 -31.92 25.36 -21.06
CA ILE A 211 -32.14 26.71 -21.59
C ILE A 211 -30.79 27.41 -21.60
N TYR A 212 -30.36 27.90 -22.76
CA TYR A 212 -29.19 28.77 -22.88
C TYR A 212 -29.59 30.05 -23.60
N LEU A 213 -29.44 31.19 -22.91
CA LEU A 213 -29.92 32.48 -23.36
C LEU A 213 -31.43 32.43 -23.71
N THR A 214 -31.78 32.50 -25.00
CA THR A 214 -33.17 32.46 -25.49
C THR A 214 -33.56 31.11 -26.11
N GLN A 215 -32.62 30.19 -26.27
CA GLN A 215 -32.88 28.89 -26.90
C GLN A 215 -33.11 27.81 -25.84
N THR A 216 -33.93 26.84 -26.18
CA THR A 216 -34.27 25.71 -25.32
C THR A 216 -34.31 24.42 -26.13
N ASP A 217 -33.93 23.32 -25.51
CA ASP A 217 -34.09 21.96 -26.04
C ASP A 217 -34.32 20.98 -24.89
N THR A 218 -34.89 19.81 -25.20
CA THR A 218 -35.30 18.82 -24.20
C THR A 218 -34.76 17.44 -24.48
N ALA A 219 -34.55 16.67 -23.41
CA ALA A 219 -34.23 15.26 -23.45
C ALA A 219 -35.14 14.49 -22.49
N ILE A 220 -35.41 13.23 -22.83
CA ILE A 220 -36.21 12.33 -22.01
C ILE A 220 -35.28 11.53 -21.10
N LEU A 221 -35.58 11.52 -19.80
CA LEU A 221 -34.94 10.66 -18.81
C LEU A 221 -35.93 9.62 -18.29
N GLU A 222 -35.62 8.35 -18.51
CA GLU A 222 -36.38 7.22 -17.95
C GLU A 222 -35.66 6.66 -16.73
N VAL A 223 -36.34 6.67 -15.58
CA VAL A 223 -35.89 6.10 -14.32
C VAL A 223 -36.62 4.77 -14.13
N SER A 224 -35.88 3.67 -14.19
CA SER A 224 -36.41 2.34 -13.87
C SER A 224 -36.61 2.17 -12.35
N ASP A 225 -37.58 1.34 -11.96
CA ASP A 225 -37.81 0.89 -10.58
C ASP A 225 -36.74 -0.09 -10.07
N LEU A 226 -35.81 -0.49 -10.92
CA LEU A 226 -34.60 -1.20 -10.52
C LEU A 226 -33.73 -0.25 -9.68
N VAL A 227 -33.54 -0.61 -8.40
CA VAL A 227 -32.47 -0.03 -7.58
C VAL A 227 -31.14 -0.56 -8.12
N LEU A 228 -30.21 0.33 -8.48
CA LEU A 228 -28.87 -0.10 -8.90
C LEU A 228 -28.11 -0.64 -7.69
N ILE A 229 -28.26 -1.93 -7.41
CA ILE A 229 -27.37 -2.68 -6.53
C ILE A 229 -26.37 -3.35 -7.45
N ILE A 230 -25.27 -2.66 -7.76
CA ILE A 230 -24.09 -3.35 -8.28
C ILE A 230 -23.52 -4.14 -7.13
N THR A 231 -23.48 -5.46 -7.28
CA THR A 231 -22.81 -6.30 -6.29
C THR A 231 -21.30 -6.13 -6.44
N PRO A 232 -20.53 -6.26 -5.35
CA PRO A 232 -19.07 -6.16 -5.42
C PRO A 232 -18.48 -7.05 -6.53
N GLY A 233 -17.81 -6.45 -7.50
CA GLY A 233 -17.22 -7.16 -8.65
C GLY A 233 -18.05 -7.18 -9.94
N ASP A 234 -19.26 -6.62 -9.97
CA ASP A 234 -20.05 -6.51 -11.20
C ASP A 234 -19.48 -5.49 -12.18
N VAL A 235 -19.59 -5.78 -13.47
CA VAL A 235 -19.29 -4.85 -14.57
C VAL A 235 -20.44 -3.86 -14.74
N CYS A 236 -20.13 -2.56 -14.79
CA CYS A 236 -21.10 -1.52 -15.09
C CYS A 236 -21.68 -1.75 -16.49
N SER A 237 -23.00 -1.97 -16.57
CA SER A 237 -23.73 -2.26 -17.80
C SER A 237 -24.16 -1.01 -18.59
N PHE A 238 -23.83 0.18 -18.07
CA PHE A 238 -24.06 1.47 -18.72
C PHE A 238 -22.79 1.99 -19.39
N ASP A 239 -22.97 2.85 -20.40
CA ASP A 239 -21.99 3.30 -21.40
C ASP A 239 -20.54 3.35 -20.88
N SER A 240 -19.69 2.49 -21.43
CA SER A 240 -18.25 2.45 -21.15
C SER A 240 -17.53 3.00 -22.38
N GLY A 241 -17.07 4.25 -22.26
CA GLY A 241 -16.33 4.96 -23.31
C GLY A 241 -14.97 5.44 -22.83
N PRO A 242 -14.03 5.76 -23.74
CA PRO A 242 -12.71 6.27 -23.38
C PRO A 242 -12.76 7.61 -22.62
N THR A 243 -13.91 8.27 -22.59
CA THR A 243 -14.14 9.56 -21.92
C THR A 243 -14.87 9.44 -20.57
N ILE A 244 -15.21 8.23 -20.13
CA ILE A 244 -15.95 7.98 -18.88
C ILE A 244 -15.00 7.33 -17.86
N PRO A 245 -14.85 7.92 -16.65
CA PRO A 245 -13.99 7.35 -15.63
C PRO A 245 -14.55 6.01 -15.12
N THR A 246 -13.71 5.01 -15.07
CA THR A 246 -14.00 3.64 -14.65
C THR A 246 -12.85 3.14 -13.79
N ALA A 247 -13.17 2.57 -12.62
CA ALA A 247 -12.17 1.89 -11.80
C ALA A 247 -11.79 0.55 -12.46
N THR A 248 -10.50 0.37 -12.74
CA THR A 248 -9.95 -0.78 -13.47
C THR A 248 -9.31 -1.81 -12.54
N LEU A 249 -8.86 -1.39 -11.35
CA LEU A 249 -8.22 -2.26 -10.37
C LEU A 249 -8.52 -1.79 -8.95
N SER A 250 -8.60 -2.73 -8.01
CA SER A 250 -8.66 -2.46 -6.58
C SER A 250 -7.56 -3.19 -5.82
N ASN A 251 -7.12 -2.59 -4.72
CA ASN A 251 -6.27 -3.22 -3.71
C ASN A 251 -6.79 -2.87 -2.30
N PRO A 252 -7.16 -3.84 -1.46
CA PRO A 252 -7.20 -5.26 -1.73
C PRO A 252 -8.11 -5.61 -2.91
N THR A 253 -7.69 -6.60 -3.69
CA THR A 253 -8.49 -7.11 -4.82
C THR A 253 -9.83 -7.64 -4.31
N SER A 254 -10.88 -7.44 -5.11
CA SER A 254 -12.23 -7.94 -4.78
C SER A 254 -12.20 -9.43 -4.43
N GLY A 255 -12.84 -9.81 -3.33
CA GLY A 255 -12.90 -11.20 -2.85
C GLY A 255 -11.68 -11.68 -2.06
N ASN A 256 -10.67 -10.84 -1.82
CA ASN A 256 -9.50 -11.25 -1.02
C ASN A 256 -9.89 -11.56 0.42
N GLN A 257 -9.52 -12.76 0.91
CA GLN A 257 -9.91 -13.28 2.23
C GLN A 257 -8.88 -13.08 3.34
N PHE A 258 -7.67 -12.61 3.00
CA PHE A 258 -6.51 -12.62 3.89
C PHE A 258 -5.83 -11.25 3.96
N VAL A 259 -6.63 -10.18 3.99
CA VAL A 259 -6.09 -8.82 4.06
C VAL A 259 -5.49 -8.56 5.44
N THR A 260 -4.26 -8.02 5.48
CA THR A 260 -3.65 -7.61 6.75
C THR A 260 -4.46 -6.48 7.41
N THR A 261 -4.50 -6.48 8.73
CA THR A 261 -5.26 -5.48 9.51
C THR A 261 -4.59 -4.11 9.52
N SER A 262 -3.29 -4.01 9.23
CA SER A 262 -2.52 -2.77 9.25
C SER A 262 -1.36 -2.75 8.24
N THR A 263 -0.75 -1.59 8.05
CA THR A 263 0.49 -1.40 7.27
C THR A 263 1.47 -0.52 8.07
N SER A 264 2.73 -0.94 8.13
CA SER A 264 3.80 -0.18 8.79
C SER A 264 4.06 1.15 8.05
N GLY A 265 4.25 2.25 8.78
CA GLY A 265 4.47 3.59 8.21
C GLY A 265 3.22 4.43 7.97
N VAL A 266 2.03 3.91 8.29
CA VAL A 266 0.76 4.66 8.26
C VAL A 266 0.45 5.20 9.65
N VAL A 267 -0.09 6.43 9.74
CA VAL A 267 -0.52 7.04 11.01
C VAL A 267 -1.47 6.08 11.74
N ASN A 268 -1.21 5.85 13.04
CA ASN A 268 -1.98 4.92 13.89
C ASN A 268 -2.07 3.47 13.37
N ASN A 269 -1.11 2.99 12.57
CA ASN A 269 -1.10 1.65 11.98
C ASN A 269 -2.35 1.37 11.11
N GLY A 270 -2.82 2.36 10.35
CA GLY A 270 -3.92 2.18 9.40
C GLY A 270 -3.60 1.23 8.25
N LYS A 271 -4.62 0.90 7.45
CA LYS A 271 -4.53 0.14 6.21
C LYS A 271 -4.85 1.06 5.03
N SER A 272 -4.06 0.95 3.96
CA SER A 272 -4.37 1.60 2.68
C SER A 272 -5.25 0.70 1.82
N ILE A 273 -6.29 1.30 1.25
CA ILE A 273 -7.25 0.70 0.33
C ILE A 273 -7.30 1.59 -0.91
N THR A 274 -7.04 1.03 -2.09
CA THR A 274 -6.86 1.81 -3.33
C THR A 274 -7.79 1.37 -4.45
N ALA A 275 -8.09 2.32 -5.34
CA ALA A 275 -8.73 2.08 -6.62
C ALA A 275 -7.96 2.81 -7.73
N THR A 276 -7.67 2.12 -8.82
CA THR A 276 -7.02 2.68 -10.02
C THR A 276 -8.06 2.96 -11.08
N PHE A 277 -7.95 4.10 -11.77
CA PHE A 277 -8.90 4.53 -12.80
C PHE A 277 -8.28 4.53 -14.21
N ASN A 278 -9.12 4.40 -15.24
CA ASN A 278 -8.71 4.57 -16.64
C ASN A 278 -8.37 6.04 -16.98
N LEU A 279 -9.01 7.00 -16.30
CA LEU A 279 -8.84 8.44 -16.48
C LEU A 279 -8.28 9.10 -15.21
N GLU A 280 -7.66 10.27 -15.39
CA GLU A 280 -7.32 11.13 -14.26
C GLU A 280 -8.61 11.61 -13.58
N MET A 281 -8.65 11.56 -12.24
CA MET A 281 -9.81 11.96 -11.44
C MET A 281 -9.58 13.33 -10.80
N ASP A 282 -10.65 14.09 -10.58
CA ASP A 282 -10.60 15.33 -9.82
C ASP A 282 -10.46 15.01 -8.32
N PRO A 283 -9.33 15.37 -7.68
CA PRO A 283 -9.09 15.07 -6.27
C PRO A 283 -10.15 15.67 -5.33
N THR A 284 -10.79 16.77 -5.72
CA THR A 284 -11.83 17.45 -4.92
C THR A 284 -13.17 16.71 -4.92
N THR A 285 -13.35 15.75 -5.83
CA THR A 285 -14.59 14.95 -5.95
C THR A 285 -14.42 13.53 -5.41
N ILE A 286 -13.18 13.01 -5.39
CA ILE A 286 -12.82 11.73 -4.79
C ILE A 286 -12.84 11.78 -3.24
N ASN A 287 -12.95 12.98 -2.66
CA ASN A 287 -13.11 13.19 -1.22
C ASN A 287 -13.76 14.56 -0.90
N SER A 288 -14.62 14.63 0.13
CA SER A 288 -15.13 15.92 0.64
C SER A 288 -14.24 16.46 1.78
N SER A 289 -14.14 17.79 1.86
CA SER A 289 -13.10 18.57 2.59
C SER A 289 -12.92 18.40 4.11
N LEU A 290 -13.58 17.44 4.78
CA LEU A 290 -13.44 17.22 6.23
C LEU A 290 -12.97 15.78 6.58
N PRO A 291 -11.92 15.62 7.41
CA PRO A 291 -11.50 14.31 7.91
C PRO A 291 -12.67 13.55 8.57
N GLY A 292 -13.02 12.37 8.02
CA GLY A 292 -14.08 11.50 8.53
C GLY A 292 -15.49 11.72 7.99
N ALA A 293 -15.71 12.70 7.09
CA ALA A 293 -16.99 12.91 6.38
C ALA A 293 -16.83 12.59 4.88
N LEU A 294 -16.48 11.33 4.60
CA LEU A 294 -16.26 10.85 3.24
C LEU A 294 -17.61 10.56 2.59
N THR A 295 -17.88 11.21 1.45
CA THR A 295 -19.14 11.05 0.70
C THR A 295 -18.99 10.23 -0.57
N THR A 296 -17.79 10.16 -1.14
CA THR A 296 -17.56 9.52 -2.45
C THR A 296 -16.74 8.24 -2.34
N PHE A 297 -15.54 8.25 -1.75
CA PHE A 297 -14.77 7.04 -1.47
C PHE A 297 -14.91 6.62 0.00
N THR A 298 -15.73 5.61 0.26
CA THR A 298 -16.02 5.09 1.59
C THR A 298 -15.55 3.63 1.74
N VAL A 299 -15.24 3.25 2.98
CA VAL A 299 -15.00 1.85 3.36
C VAL A 299 -15.88 1.55 4.56
N MET A 300 -16.71 0.52 4.46
CA MET A 300 -17.70 0.15 5.45
C MET A 300 -17.40 -1.25 6.00
N GLU A 301 -17.46 -1.42 7.32
CA GLU A 301 -17.50 -2.76 7.92
C GLU A 301 -18.88 -3.37 7.69
N THR A 302 -18.93 -4.51 6.99
CA THR A 302 -20.19 -5.10 6.53
C THR A 302 -21.09 -5.56 7.68
N ALA A 303 -20.49 -6.03 8.79
CA ALA A 303 -21.26 -6.57 9.92
C ALA A 303 -22.01 -5.48 10.70
N THR A 304 -21.41 -4.30 10.85
CA THR A 304 -21.95 -3.18 11.63
C THR A 304 -22.58 -2.11 10.75
N ALA A 305 -22.45 -2.22 9.42
CA ALA A 305 -22.83 -1.19 8.45
C ALA A 305 -22.27 0.21 8.78
N THR A 306 -21.08 0.24 9.42
CA THR A 306 -20.46 1.47 9.89
C THR A 306 -19.30 1.87 8.97
N ASN A 307 -19.33 3.11 8.49
CA ASN A 307 -18.23 3.67 7.70
C ASN A 307 -16.99 3.90 8.58
N LEU A 308 -15.84 3.46 8.08
CA LEU A 308 -14.55 3.70 8.70
C LEU A 308 -14.16 5.17 8.59
N ARG A 309 -13.49 5.65 9.63
CA ARG A 309 -12.80 6.95 9.57
C ARG A 309 -11.48 6.78 8.83
N GLY A 310 -11.15 7.77 8.02
CA GLY A 310 -9.93 7.77 7.21
C GLY A 310 -9.77 9.06 6.42
N THR A 311 -8.70 9.11 5.65
CA THR A 311 -8.41 10.18 4.68
C THR A 311 -8.28 9.57 3.30
N VAL A 312 -8.72 10.29 2.28
CA VAL A 312 -8.53 9.89 0.88
C VAL A 312 -7.56 10.86 0.22
N THR A 313 -6.59 10.30 -0.49
CA THR A 313 -5.60 11.01 -1.30
C THR A 313 -5.67 10.53 -2.74
N MET A 314 -5.25 11.38 -3.69
CA MET A 314 -5.24 11.06 -5.11
C MET A 314 -3.82 11.22 -5.68
N ASP A 315 -3.34 10.19 -6.35
CA ASP A 315 -2.16 10.25 -7.22
C ASP A 315 -2.63 10.36 -8.67
N ASN A 316 -2.62 11.58 -9.21
CA ASN A 316 -3.07 11.86 -10.57
C ASN A 316 -2.17 11.23 -11.64
N THR A 317 -0.87 11.04 -11.35
CA THR A 317 0.10 10.47 -12.30
C THR A 317 -0.22 9.00 -12.57
N ASN A 318 -0.45 8.25 -11.50
CA ASN A 318 -0.77 6.83 -11.58
C ASN A 318 -2.28 6.56 -11.64
N LYS A 319 -3.11 7.61 -11.52
CA LYS A 319 -4.58 7.55 -11.50
C LYS A 319 -5.11 6.68 -10.35
N ILE A 320 -4.49 6.78 -9.18
CA ILE A 320 -4.80 5.95 -8.00
C ILE A 320 -5.42 6.82 -6.90
N ALA A 321 -6.66 6.50 -6.51
CA ALA A 321 -7.22 7.01 -5.27
C ALA A 321 -6.86 6.05 -4.12
N THR A 322 -6.39 6.60 -3.00
CA THR A 322 -6.00 5.84 -1.81
C THR A 322 -6.78 6.32 -0.60
N PHE A 323 -7.66 5.46 -0.09
CA PHE A 323 -8.23 5.58 1.25
C PHE A 323 -7.24 5.03 2.28
N THR A 324 -6.95 5.80 3.31
CA THR A 324 -6.12 5.39 4.45
C THR A 324 -6.98 5.41 5.71
N SER A 325 -7.19 4.25 6.34
CA SER A 325 -7.95 4.17 7.58
C SER A 325 -7.23 4.88 8.73
N SER A 326 -7.99 5.50 9.63
CA SER A 326 -7.42 6.21 10.79
C SER A 326 -6.93 5.29 11.91
N ALA A 327 -7.20 3.99 11.79
CA ALA A 327 -6.81 2.92 12.71
C ALA A 327 -6.72 1.59 11.95
N ALA A 328 -6.09 0.58 12.55
CA ALA A 328 -6.07 -0.78 12.03
C ALA A 328 -7.50 -1.32 11.83
N LEU A 329 -7.68 -2.13 10.79
CA LEU A 329 -8.92 -2.87 10.55
C LEU A 329 -9.10 -3.96 11.60
N LEU A 330 -10.35 -4.28 11.92
CA LEU A 330 -10.68 -5.37 12.82
C LEU A 330 -10.27 -6.71 12.17
N PRO A 331 -9.74 -7.66 12.95
CA PRO A 331 -9.46 -9.01 12.45
C PRO A 331 -10.73 -9.79 12.13
N ASN A 332 -10.65 -10.73 11.18
CA ASN A 332 -11.76 -11.60 10.73
C ASN A 332 -13.03 -10.85 10.29
N ALA A 333 -12.91 -9.61 9.83
CA ALA A 333 -14.04 -8.75 9.51
C ALA A 333 -14.16 -8.58 7.99
N ASN A 334 -15.41 -8.53 7.51
CA ASN A 334 -15.72 -8.24 6.12
C ASN A 334 -15.86 -6.73 5.93
N TYR A 335 -15.27 -6.22 4.85
CA TYR A 335 -15.31 -4.83 4.48
C TYR A 335 -15.82 -4.68 3.04
N THR A 336 -16.60 -3.63 2.81
CA THR A 336 -17.03 -3.18 1.49
C THR A 336 -16.47 -1.79 1.26
N ALA A 337 -15.64 -1.63 0.23
CA ALA A 337 -15.21 -0.33 -0.25
C ALA A 337 -16.10 0.10 -1.42
N SER A 338 -16.43 1.40 -1.47
CA SER A 338 -17.35 1.97 -2.45
C SER A 338 -16.84 3.32 -2.95
N ILE A 339 -16.95 3.54 -4.26
CA ILE A 339 -16.79 4.85 -4.90
C ILE A 339 -18.14 5.22 -5.52
N THR A 340 -18.71 6.37 -5.17
CA THR A 340 -20.02 6.80 -5.68
C THR A 340 -19.94 7.47 -7.05
N THR A 341 -21.10 7.69 -7.68
CA THR A 341 -21.23 8.41 -8.96
C THR A 341 -21.01 9.92 -8.84
N ASP A 342 -20.77 10.44 -7.64
CA ASP A 342 -20.42 11.86 -7.45
C ASP A 342 -18.93 12.14 -7.72
N ALA A 343 -18.09 11.10 -7.82
CA ALA A 343 -16.70 11.24 -8.25
C ALA A 343 -16.60 11.55 -9.75
N MET A 344 -15.69 12.44 -10.13
CA MET A 344 -15.56 12.94 -11.51
C MET A 344 -14.12 12.84 -12.04
N SER A 345 -13.99 12.71 -13.35
CA SER A 345 -12.72 12.87 -14.06
C SER A 345 -12.20 14.30 -13.95
N ALA A 346 -10.88 14.46 -14.06
CA ALA A 346 -10.26 15.76 -14.20
C ALA A 346 -10.67 16.43 -15.53
N GLY A 347 -10.90 17.75 -15.52
CA GLY A 347 -11.31 18.52 -16.69
C GLY A 347 -12.34 19.62 -16.38
N SER A 348 -12.65 20.44 -17.39
CA SER A 348 -13.71 21.45 -17.32
C SER A 348 -14.54 21.41 -18.62
N PRO A 349 -15.78 20.85 -18.59
CA PRO A 349 -16.40 20.12 -17.46
C PRO A 349 -15.79 18.72 -17.27
N GLY A 350 -15.72 18.24 -16.02
CA GLY A 350 -15.37 16.83 -15.72
C GLY A 350 -16.54 15.88 -15.98
N THR A 351 -16.26 14.60 -16.21
CA THR A 351 -17.25 13.54 -16.45
C THR A 351 -17.41 12.69 -15.19
N ALA A 352 -18.63 12.45 -14.72
CA ALA A 352 -18.89 11.59 -13.56
C ALA A 352 -18.66 10.10 -13.86
N ILE A 353 -18.41 9.30 -12.82
CA ILE A 353 -18.44 7.84 -12.94
C ILE A 353 -19.88 7.39 -13.25
N ALA A 354 -20.05 6.53 -14.26
CA ALA A 354 -21.36 6.09 -14.74
C ALA A 354 -22.15 5.23 -13.73
N CYS A 355 -21.45 4.32 -13.05
CA CYS A 355 -21.99 3.49 -11.97
C CYS A 355 -21.12 3.69 -10.72
N PRO A 356 -21.62 3.45 -9.50
CA PRO A 356 -20.71 3.31 -8.37
C PRO A 356 -19.70 2.17 -8.64
N TYR A 357 -18.62 2.10 -7.89
CA TYR A 357 -17.69 0.98 -7.94
C TYR A 357 -17.55 0.39 -6.56
N GLN A 358 -17.88 -0.91 -6.41
CA GLN A 358 -17.83 -1.60 -5.13
C GLN A 358 -16.97 -2.85 -5.22
N TRP A 359 -16.19 -3.09 -4.17
CA TRP A 359 -15.45 -4.33 -3.98
C TRP A 359 -15.45 -4.73 -2.51
N ASN A 360 -15.36 -6.03 -2.27
CA ASN A 360 -15.31 -6.59 -0.92
C ASN A 360 -13.93 -7.19 -0.65
N PHE A 361 -13.58 -7.25 0.63
CA PHE A 361 -12.45 -8.02 1.11
C PHE A 361 -12.67 -8.39 2.58
N LYS A 362 -11.95 -9.39 3.04
CA LYS A 362 -11.98 -9.85 4.43
C LYS A 362 -10.59 -9.76 5.02
N THR A 363 -10.51 -9.24 6.24
CA THR A 363 -9.26 -9.28 7.00
C THR A 363 -9.00 -10.69 7.51
N ALA A 364 -7.72 -11.05 7.58
CA ALA A 364 -7.30 -12.29 8.21
C ALA A 364 -7.82 -12.34 9.66
N ALA A 365 -8.10 -13.56 10.15
CA ALA A 365 -8.41 -13.73 11.56
C ALA A 365 -7.26 -13.21 12.43
N SER A 366 -7.59 -12.75 13.64
CA SER A 366 -6.54 -12.42 14.60
C SER A 366 -5.72 -13.67 14.80
N ALA A 367 -4.39 -13.52 14.81
CA ALA A 367 -3.54 -14.57 15.37
C ALA A 367 -4.17 -14.97 16.72
N ALA A 368 -4.31 -16.27 16.96
CA ALA A 368 -4.72 -16.78 18.26
C ALA A 368 -3.88 -16.09 19.34
N ALA A 369 -4.47 -15.82 20.52
CA ALA A 369 -3.75 -15.21 21.64
C ALA A 369 -2.35 -15.83 21.73
N GLY A 370 -1.34 -15.03 21.40
CA GLY A 370 -0.03 -15.56 21.05
C GLY A 370 0.53 -16.40 22.19
N ILE A 371 1.26 -17.45 21.86
CA ILE A 371 2.06 -18.18 22.83
C ILE A 371 3.03 -17.17 23.44
N ALA A 372 3.13 -17.14 24.76
CA ALA A 372 4.12 -16.29 25.43
C ALA A 372 5.53 -16.64 24.90
N PRO A 373 6.44 -15.67 24.79
CA PRO A 373 7.82 -15.94 24.38
C PRO A 373 8.43 -17.05 25.23
N VAL A 374 9.08 -18.01 24.57
CA VAL A 374 9.70 -19.15 25.25
C VAL A 374 11.00 -18.69 25.89
N ASN A 375 11.11 -18.88 27.20
CA ASN A 375 12.29 -18.48 27.95
C ASN A 375 13.40 -19.54 27.84
N LEU A 376 14.46 -19.23 27.09
CA LEU A 376 15.65 -20.08 26.97
C LEU A 376 16.70 -19.82 28.08
N GLY A 377 16.46 -18.87 28.98
CA GLY A 377 17.41 -18.50 30.03
C GLY A 377 18.79 -18.15 29.44
N ARG A 378 19.85 -18.66 30.06
CA ARG A 378 21.24 -18.47 29.59
C ARG A 378 21.50 -19.13 28.23
N ALA A 379 20.78 -20.21 27.91
CA ALA A 379 20.93 -20.89 26.62
C ALA A 379 20.52 -20.02 25.43
N ALA A 380 19.78 -18.92 25.64
CA ALA A 380 19.35 -18.00 24.60
C ALA A 380 20.49 -17.41 23.73
N THR A 381 21.73 -17.40 24.22
CA THR A 381 22.89 -16.86 23.48
C THR A 381 23.67 -17.93 22.70
N PHE A 382 23.37 -19.21 22.91
CA PHE A 382 24.11 -20.33 22.36
C PHE A 382 23.48 -20.82 21.06
N VAL A 383 24.32 -21.08 20.07
CA VAL A 383 23.90 -21.68 18.80
C VAL A 383 23.86 -23.20 18.90
N ILE A 384 24.77 -23.82 19.66
CA ILE A 384 24.82 -25.27 19.87
C ILE A 384 24.89 -25.55 21.38
N ALA A 385 24.07 -26.50 21.82
CA ALA A 385 24.23 -27.17 23.10
C ALA A 385 24.24 -28.69 22.88
N SER A 386 25.14 -29.41 23.52
CA SER A 386 25.19 -30.87 23.46
C SER A 386 25.64 -31.47 24.77
N THR A 387 25.03 -32.60 25.14
CA THR A 387 25.36 -33.35 26.35
C THR A 387 26.27 -34.55 26.12
N ALA A 388 26.41 -35.02 24.88
CA ALA A 388 27.32 -36.11 24.52
C ALA A 388 28.55 -35.66 23.70
N GLY A 389 28.67 -34.37 23.41
CA GLY A 389 29.74 -33.82 22.58
C GLY A 389 29.36 -33.71 21.12
N VAL A 390 30.32 -33.31 20.29
CA VAL A 390 30.09 -33.06 18.86
C VAL A 390 30.93 -33.96 17.98
N ASP A 391 30.41 -34.27 16.79
CA ASP A 391 31.16 -34.96 15.74
C ASP A 391 31.14 -34.11 14.47
N ASN A 392 32.32 -33.72 13.98
CA ASN A 392 32.49 -32.94 12.77
C ASN A 392 33.19 -33.76 11.69
N VAL A 393 32.54 -33.97 10.56
CA VAL A 393 33.07 -34.77 9.44
C VAL A 393 33.49 -33.92 8.23
N GLY A 394 33.37 -32.58 8.30
CA GLY A 394 33.70 -31.70 7.18
C GLY A 394 33.95 -30.23 7.57
N ALA A 395 34.09 -29.37 6.56
CA ALA A 395 34.37 -27.94 6.76
C ALA A 395 33.12 -27.19 7.24
N THR A 396 32.94 -27.09 8.56
CA THR A 396 31.75 -26.50 9.17
C THR A 396 32.04 -25.13 9.77
N THR A 397 31.10 -24.21 9.63
CA THR A 397 31.13 -22.88 10.27
C THR A 397 29.98 -22.75 11.27
N VAL A 398 30.31 -22.33 12.48
CA VAL A 398 29.38 -22.09 13.59
C VAL A 398 29.50 -20.63 14.00
N ASN A 399 28.39 -19.90 13.93
CA ASN A 399 28.28 -18.49 14.26
C ASN A 399 27.49 -18.31 15.56
N GLY A 400 28.22 -18.18 16.68
CA GLY A 400 27.67 -18.12 18.03
C GLY A 400 28.39 -19.06 19.00
N ASP A 401 28.00 -18.98 20.28
CA ASP A 401 28.63 -19.74 21.35
C ASP A 401 28.14 -21.20 21.39
N VAL A 402 29.03 -22.10 21.81
CA VAL A 402 28.77 -23.54 21.92
C VAL A 402 28.90 -23.97 23.38
N VAL A 403 27.98 -24.80 23.88
CA VAL A 403 28.10 -25.42 25.21
C VAL A 403 28.13 -26.94 25.11
N LEU A 404 29.14 -27.57 25.71
CA LEU A 404 29.32 -29.02 25.75
C LEU A 404 29.44 -29.49 27.20
N ASP A 405 28.41 -30.14 27.74
CA ASP A 405 28.37 -30.57 29.14
C ASP A 405 27.35 -31.71 29.34
N PRO A 406 27.70 -32.84 29.97
CA PRO A 406 28.98 -33.10 30.67
C PRO A 406 30.12 -33.54 29.76
N ASN A 407 29.81 -34.06 28.58
CA ASN A 407 30.83 -34.60 27.69
C ASN A 407 31.37 -33.54 26.75
N ALA A 408 32.51 -32.97 27.13
CA ALA A 408 33.18 -31.93 26.37
C ALA A 408 34.20 -32.53 25.38
N VAL A 409 33.68 -33.17 24.33
CA VAL A 409 34.49 -33.82 23.28
C VAL A 409 34.07 -33.37 21.88
N CYS A 410 35.04 -33.37 20.95
CA CYS A 410 34.86 -33.18 19.52
C CYS A 410 35.52 -34.34 18.77
N ASN A 411 34.77 -35.15 18.02
CA ASN A 411 35.26 -36.40 17.40
C ASN A 411 35.97 -37.33 18.41
N GLY A 412 35.46 -37.39 19.64
CA GLY A 412 36.05 -38.14 20.75
C GLY A 412 37.29 -37.52 21.40
N VAL A 413 37.80 -36.39 20.91
CA VAL A 413 38.91 -35.66 21.53
C VAL A 413 38.40 -34.64 22.53
N THR A 414 38.93 -34.63 23.75
CA THR A 414 38.56 -33.67 24.80
C THR A 414 38.85 -32.23 24.38
N VAL A 415 37.85 -31.34 24.53
CA VAL A 415 38.03 -29.91 24.25
C VAL A 415 38.95 -29.27 25.30
N GLY A 416 39.76 -28.30 24.89
CA GLY A 416 40.74 -27.65 25.78
C GLY A 416 40.10 -26.66 26.77
N SER A 417 40.88 -26.21 27.76
CA SER A 417 40.45 -25.23 28.77
C SER A 417 40.55 -23.76 28.34
N ALA A 418 40.69 -23.49 27.04
CA ALA A 418 40.90 -22.13 26.50
C ALA A 418 39.64 -21.52 25.84
N GLY A 419 38.47 -22.14 26.03
CA GLY A 419 37.23 -21.72 25.37
C GLY A 419 37.19 -22.05 23.87
N LEU A 420 37.98 -23.05 23.44
CA LEU A 420 38.11 -23.48 22.04
C LEU A 420 37.68 -24.94 21.87
N ILE A 421 37.27 -25.31 20.66
CA ILE A 421 36.76 -26.66 20.35
C ILE A 421 37.86 -27.76 20.34
N GLY A 422 39.14 -27.38 20.38
CA GLY A 422 40.27 -28.32 20.28
C GLY A 422 40.62 -28.70 18.84
N ASP A 423 41.39 -29.77 18.66
CA ASP A 423 41.85 -30.24 17.34
C ASP A 423 40.78 -31.06 16.59
N CYS A 424 39.71 -31.48 17.27
CA CYS A 424 38.62 -32.30 16.75
C CYS A 424 39.10 -33.46 15.84
N ASN A 425 40.18 -34.14 16.25
CA ASN A 425 40.81 -35.21 15.46
C ASN A 425 41.23 -34.77 14.03
N GLY A 426 41.68 -33.53 13.88
CA GLY A 426 42.15 -32.94 12.62
C GLY A 426 41.06 -32.29 11.77
N ILE A 427 39.78 -32.37 12.17
CA ILE A 427 38.64 -31.80 11.43
C ILE A 427 38.01 -30.68 12.26
N VAL A 428 38.77 -29.62 12.49
CA VAL A 428 38.37 -28.50 13.35
C VAL A 428 37.28 -27.65 12.67
N PRO A 429 36.09 -27.50 13.28
CA PRO A 429 35.11 -26.53 12.79
C PRO A 429 35.53 -25.09 13.10
N VAL A 430 35.13 -24.15 12.25
CA VAL A 430 35.29 -22.73 12.52
C VAL A 430 34.20 -22.31 13.49
N ILE A 431 34.58 -21.96 14.72
CA ILE A 431 33.66 -21.42 15.73
C ILE A 431 33.90 -19.91 15.85
N ASN A 432 32.95 -19.10 15.36
CA ASN A 432 32.87 -17.66 15.57
C ASN A 432 32.12 -17.38 16.87
N GLY A 433 32.71 -17.79 17.98
CA GLY A 433 32.14 -17.75 19.33
C GLY A 433 33.06 -18.44 20.34
N THR A 434 32.56 -18.66 21.53
CA THR A 434 33.29 -19.33 22.63
C THR A 434 32.70 -20.71 22.90
N VAL A 435 33.57 -21.70 23.16
CA VAL A 435 33.14 -23.02 23.63
C VAL A 435 33.16 -23.06 25.16
N ILE A 436 32.01 -23.27 25.76
CA ILE A 436 31.80 -23.38 27.21
C ILE A 436 31.64 -24.86 27.58
N SER A 437 32.32 -25.31 28.64
CA SER A 437 32.36 -26.71 29.04
C SER A 437 32.70 -26.89 30.53
N PRO A 438 32.65 -28.13 31.07
CA PRO A 438 33.18 -28.43 32.39
C PRO A 438 34.65 -28.05 32.60
N LEU A 439 35.41 -27.81 31.54
CA LEU A 439 36.83 -27.42 31.59
C LEU A 439 37.04 -25.90 31.42
N TYR A 440 36.02 -25.13 31.01
CA TYR A 440 36.10 -23.69 30.81
C TYR A 440 34.71 -23.01 30.87
N PRO A 441 34.55 -21.86 31.55
CA PRO A 441 35.59 -21.09 32.25
C PRO A 441 35.77 -21.48 33.72
N ASP A 442 34.76 -22.09 34.34
CA ASP A 442 34.59 -22.15 35.80
C ASP A 442 34.22 -23.56 36.31
N ALA A 443 34.96 -24.57 35.84
CA ALA A 443 34.85 -25.96 36.32
C ALA A 443 33.42 -26.55 36.26
N GLY A 444 32.65 -26.17 35.22
CA GLY A 444 31.32 -26.72 34.95
C GLY A 444 30.15 -26.00 35.61
N VAL A 445 30.40 -24.92 36.37
CA VAL A 445 29.31 -24.15 36.98
C VAL A 445 28.49 -23.43 35.91
N THR A 446 29.14 -22.69 35.01
CA THR A 446 28.44 -21.96 33.94
C THR A 446 27.83 -22.91 32.91
N SER A 447 28.60 -23.91 32.43
CA SER A 447 28.09 -24.88 31.43
C SER A 447 26.89 -25.66 31.98
N GLY A 448 26.93 -26.09 33.25
CA GLY A 448 25.85 -26.83 33.88
C GLY A 448 24.57 -26.00 34.04
N GLN A 449 24.69 -24.69 34.34
CA GLN A 449 23.54 -23.78 34.39
C GLN A 449 22.91 -23.55 33.01
N ILE A 450 23.74 -23.46 31.96
CA ILE A 450 23.23 -23.31 30.58
C ILE A 450 22.45 -24.57 30.17
N ILE A 451 22.99 -25.77 30.43
CA ILE A 451 22.28 -27.02 30.18
C ILE A 451 21.00 -27.12 31.01
N ALA A 452 21.01 -26.67 32.27
CA ALA A 452 19.79 -26.64 33.09
C ALA A 452 18.70 -25.72 32.50
N ASP A 453 19.06 -24.52 32.04
CA ASP A 453 18.13 -23.58 31.38
C ASP A 453 17.60 -24.16 30.06
N MET A 454 18.45 -24.84 29.27
CA MET A 454 18.05 -25.59 28.07
C MET A 454 17.01 -26.68 28.39
N ARG A 455 17.25 -27.49 29.43
CA ARG A 455 16.31 -28.56 29.86
C ARG A 455 15.00 -27.98 30.38
N ALA A 456 15.04 -26.85 31.11
CA ALA A 456 13.85 -26.15 31.56
C ALA A 456 13.00 -25.66 30.37
N ALA A 457 13.64 -25.09 29.34
CA ALA A 457 12.96 -24.69 28.11
C ALA A 457 12.30 -25.90 27.41
N TYR A 458 13.01 -27.02 27.28
CA TYR A 458 12.47 -28.26 26.70
C TYR A 458 11.22 -28.77 27.44
N ILE A 459 11.23 -28.73 28.78
CA ILE A 459 10.07 -29.11 29.60
C ILE A 459 8.92 -28.14 29.37
N SER A 460 9.18 -26.82 29.34
CA SER A 460 8.15 -25.80 29.13
C SER A 460 7.44 -25.91 27.78
N LEU A 461 8.14 -26.45 26.77
CA LEU A 461 7.64 -26.70 25.43
C LEU A 461 6.96 -28.06 25.27
N SER A 462 6.93 -28.90 26.30
CA SER A 462 6.38 -30.25 26.18
C SER A 462 4.86 -30.24 26.00
N PRO A 463 4.28 -31.25 25.33
CA PRO A 463 2.83 -31.40 25.21
C PRO A 463 2.06 -31.43 26.55
N ALA A 464 2.74 -31.79 27.64
CA ALA A 464 2.16 -31.77 28.98
C ALA A 464 1.99 -30.35 29.54
N GLN A 465 2.88 -29.42 29.18
CA GLN A 465 2.83 -28.02 29.62
C GLN A 465 2.03 -27.12 28.67
N MET A 466 1.92 -27.51 27.40
CA MET A 466 1.29 -26.73 26.35
C MET A 466 0.07 -27.47 25.77
N SER A 467 -1.09 -27.36 26.44
CA SER A 467 -2.29 -28.15 26.12
C SER A 467 -3.49 -27.35 25.56
N ILE A 468 -3.41 -26.02 25.56
CA ILE A 468 -4.49 -25.14 25.08
C ILE A 468 -4.12 -24.60 23.70
N GLY A 469 -5.09 -24.61 22.76
CA GLY A 469 -4.89 -24.05 21.42
C GLY A 469 -3.99 -24.88 20.51
N VAL A 470 -3.86 -26.18 20.79
CA VAL A 470 -3.03 -27.11 20.01
C VAL A 470 -3.77 -27.58 18.76
N THR A 471 -3.14 -27.41 17.61
CA THR A 471 -3.53 -28.02 16.34
C THR A 471 -2.82 -29.36 16.19
N THR A 472 -3.58 -30.43 15.97
CA THR A 472 -3.02 -31.76 15.77
C THR A 472 -2.60 -31.97 14.31
N ILE A 473 -1.37 -32.46 14.12
CA ILE A 473 -0.87 -32.98 12.86
C ILE A 473 -1.05 -34.51 12.89
N PRO A 474 -1.83 -35.11 11.97
CA PRO A 474 -1.96 -36.57 11.90
C PRO A 474 -0.61 -37.25 11.67
N ASP A 475 -0.44 -38.45 12.22
CA ASP A 475 0.74 -39.25 11.96
C ASP A 475 0.88 -39.58 10.46
N GLY A 476 2.13 -39.60 9.97
CA GLY A 476 2.44 -39.78 8.55
C GLY A 476 2.18 -38.55 7.66
N THR A 477 1.71 -37.42 8.22
CA THR A 477 1.60 -36.17 7.44
C THR A 477 2.98 -35.72 7.00
N VAL A 478 3.14 -35.57 5.69
CA VAL A 478 4.30 -34.91 5.10
C VAL A 478 3.97 -33.43 5.00
N MET A 479 4.79 -32.59 5.62
CA MET A 479 4.62 -31.14 5.60
C MET A 479 5.50 -30.50 4.53
N GLY A 480 5.07 -29.35 4.02
CA GLY A 480 5.77 -28.62 2.98
C GLY A 480 5.43 -29.12 1.58
N ALA A 481 5.70 -28.28 0.58
CA ALA A 481 5.39 -28.57 -0.81
C ALA A 481 6.50 -28.10 -1.75
N GLY A 482 6.48 -28.56 -3.01
CA GLY A 482 7.42 -28.09 -4.01
C GLY A 482 7.35 -26.57 -4.21
N GLU A 483 8.47 -25.96 -4.59
CA GLU A 483 8.55 -24.52 -4.83
C GLU A 483 7.46 -24.02 -5.79
N GLY A 484 6.79 -22.93 -5.41
CA GLY A 484 5.70 -22.34 -6.20
C GLY A 484 4.34 -23.03 -6.08
N THR A 485 4.22 -24.06 -5.23
CA THR A 485 2.91 -24.68 -4.94
C THR A 485 2.02 -23.72 -4.14
N ALA A 486 0.71 -23.77 -4.37
CA ALA A 486 -0.27 -22.98 -3.61
C ALA A 486 -0.18 -23.27 -2.12
N LEU A 487 -0.36 -22.23 -1.29
CA LEU A 487 -0.33 -22.34 0.16
C LEU A 487 -1.63 -22.97 0.68
N VAL A 488 -1.47 -24.01 1.49
CA VAL A 488 -2.51 -24.81 2.13
C VAL A 488 -2.23 -24.83 3.63
N LEU A 489 -3.21 -24.34 4.40
CA LEU A 489 -3.09 -24.22 5.85
C LEU A 489 -2.95 -25.60 6.51
N ASN A 490 -2.00 -25.71 7.44
CA ASN A 490 -1.61 -26.93 8.17
C ASN A 490 -0.96 -28.02 7.30
N ASP A 491 -0.46 -27.66 6.12
CA ASP A 491 0.24 -28.56 5.21
C ASP A 491 1.59 -27.96 4.79
N ASN A 492 1.58 -26.87 4.01
CA ASN A 492 2.76 -26.09 3.63
C ASN A 492 2.68 -24.61 4.06
N LEU A 493 1.59 -24.20 4.70
CA LEU A 493 1.42 -22.90 5.36
C LEU A 493 0.99 -23.08 6.81
N PHE A 494 1.67 -22.42 7.73
CA PHE A 494 1.34 -22.40 9.15
C PHE A 494 1.28 -20.96 9.68
N PHE A 495 0.32 -20.73 10.56
CA PHE A 495 0.16 -19.46 11.30
C PHE A 495 0.72 -19.62 12.72
N PRO A 496 0.84 -18.54 13.52
CA PRO A 496 1.38 -18.65 14.86
C PRO A 496 0.50 -19.56 15.71
N GLY A 497 1.12 -20.54 16.39
CA GLY A 497 0.36 -21.59 17.06
C GLY A 497 1.20 -22.77 17.51
N ILE A 498 0.54 -23.73 18.16
CA ILE A 498 1.12 -24.96 18.67
C ILE A 498 0.65 -26.11 17.78
N TYR A 499 1.58 -26.85 17.21
CA TYR A 499 1.33 -27.93 16.26
C TYR A 499 1.92 -29.22 16.80
N LYS A 500 1.11 -30.26 16.98
CA LYS A 500 1.54 -31.50 17.64
C LYS A 500 1.23 -32.73 16.82
N THR A 501 2.18 -33.64 16.62
CA THR A 501 1.86 -34.94 16.02
C THR A 501 1.03 -35.82 16.96
N THR A 502 0.07 -36.56 16.39
CA THR A 502 -0.73 -37.52 17.18
C THR A 502 0.09 -38.73 17.65
N ALA A 503 1.06 -39.13 16.83
CA ALA A 503 2.08 -40.14 17.08
C ALA A 503 3.24 -39.90 16.10
N GLY A 504 4.36 -40.59 16.27
CA GLY A 504 5.40 -40.62 15.26
C GLY A 504 6.15 -39.31 15.04
N GLY A 505 6.87 -39.25 13.91
CA GLY A 505 7.75 -38.14 13.54
C GLY A 505 7.08 -37.09 12.64
N MET A 506 7.71 -35.93 12.53
CA MET A 506 7.40 -34.92 11.52
C MET A 506 8.40 -35.04 10.37
N LEU A 507 7.89 -35.18 9.14
CA LEU A 507 8.68 -35.12 7.93
C LEU A 507 8.36 -33.83 7.16
N ILE A 508 9.37 -33.05 6.83
CA ILE A 508 9.24 -31.84 6.01
C ILE A 508 9.88 -32.09 4.64
N THR A 509 9.11 -31.90 3.57
CA THR A 509 9.55 -32.01 2.18
C THR A 509 9.29 -30.70 1.45
N GLY A 510 10.34 -30.02 0.98
CA GLY A 510 10.19 -28.78 0.20
C GLY A 510 9.95 -27.52 1.06
N ASP A 511 9.20 -26.57 0.53
CA ASP A 511 8.91 -25.28 1.15
C ASP A 511 7.82 -25.39 2.23
N LEU A 512 8.18 -24.97 3.44
CA LEU A 512 7.27 -24.83 4.57
C LEU A 512 7.20 -23.36 4.97
N THR A 513 6.05 -22.71 4.76
CA THR A 513 5.87 -21.28 5.04
C THR A 513 5.29 -21.05 6.43
N LEU A 514 6.01 -20.27 7.24
CA LEU A 514 5.57 -19.77 8.54
C LEU A 514 5.22 -18.29 8.39
N ASP A 515 3.94 -17.97 8.45
CA ASP A 515 3.41 -16.63 8.25
C ASP A 515 3.00 -16.02 9.59
N ALA A 516 3.72 -14.99 10.03
CA ALA A 516 3.44 -14.29 11.28
C ALA A 516 2.25 -13.33 11.21
N GLN A 517 1.62 -13.16 10.03
CA GLN A 517 0.45 -12.33 9.80
C GLN A 517 0.66 -10.86 10.23
N GLY A 518 1.90 -10.37 10.11
CA GLY A 518 2.30 -9.01 10.50
C GLY A 518 2.71 -8.86 11.97
N ASN A 519 2.72 -9.94 12.77
CA ASN A 519 3.13 -9.89 14.17
C ASN A 519 4.61 -10.29 14.33
N PRO A 520 5.54 -9.33 14.56
CA PRO A 520 6.97 -9.64 14.73
C PRO A 520 7.30 -10.44 15.99
N ASP A 521 6.34 -10.57 16.92
CA ASP A 521 6.44 -11.35 18.15
C ASP A 521 5.66 -12.68 18.06
N ALA A 522 5.23 -13.06 16.85
CA ALA A 522 4.58 -14.34 16.59
C ALA A 522 5.49 -15.51 16.99
N VAL A 523 4.90 -16.49 17.69
CA VAL A 523 5.56 -17.71 18.16
C VAL A 523 4.95 -18.93 17.48
N PHE A 524 5.81 -19.83 17.01
CA PHE A 524 5.44 -21.11 16.42
C PHE A 524 6.08 -22.23 17.24
N VAL A 525 5.29 -23.23 17.64
CA VAL A 525 5.79 -24.40 18.36
C VAL A 525 5.35 -25.67 17.63
N PHE A 526 6.31 -26.46 17.17
CA PHE A 526 6.09 -27.76 16.56
C PHE A 526 6.56 -28.87 17.51
N GLN A 527 5.65 -29.69 18.00
CA GLN A 527 5.89 -30.80 18.93
C GLN A 527 5.77 -32.13 18.20
N SER A 528 6.90 -32.73 17.87
CA SER A 528 6.95 -34.10 17.38
C SER A 528 7.06 -35.09 18.54
N ASP A 529 6.20 -36.10 18.57
CA ASP A 529 6.26 -37.19 19.55
C ASP A 529 7.56 -38.02 19.43
N SER A 530 8.09 -38.19 18.21
CA SER A 530 9.27 -39.00 17.93
C SER A 530 10.47 -38.22 17.40
N SER A 531 10.46 -37.86 16.12
CA SER A 531 11.60 -37.28 15.39
C SER A 531 11.18 -36.12 14.50
N ILE A 532 12.07 -35.17 14.24
CA ILE A 532 11.88 -34.16 13.19
C ILE A 532 12.91 -34.41 12.10
N THR A 533 12.44 -34.64 10.89
CA THR A 533 13.29 -34.93 9.73
C THR A 533 12.96 -34.01 8.57
N THR A 534 13.97 -33.39 7.96
CA THR A 534 13.81 -32.76 6.64
C THR A 534 14.34 -33.67 5.55
N ALA A 535 13.65 -33.69 4.41
CA ALA A 535 14.06 -34.54 3.30
C ALA A 535 15.41 -34.13 2.72
N ALA A 536 16.25 -35.13 2.46
CA ALA A 536 17.52 -34.97 1.76
C ALA A 536 17.29 -34.72 0.26
N THR A 537 18.07 -33.82 -0.30
CA THR A 537 17.98 -33.39 -1.71
C THR A 537 19.37 -33.33 -2.33
N GLY A 538 19.47 -33.43 -3.66
CA GLY A 538 20.73 -33.23 -4.37
C GLY A 538 21.13 -31.74 -4.43
N PRO A 539 22.41 -31.43 -4.70
CA PRO A 539 22.88 -30.04 -4.77
C PRO A 539 22.19 -29.22 -5.88
N ALA A 540 21.68 -29.87 -6.92
CA ALA A 540 20.98 -29.24 -8.05
C ALA A 540 19.44 -29.34 -7.95
N ASP A 541 18.91 -30.04 -6.95
CA ASP A 541 17.48 -30.19 -6.75
C ASP A 541 16.93 -29.05 -5.88
N PRO A 542 15.63 -28.74 -5.96
CA PRO A 542 14.98 -27.83 -5.01
C PRO A 542 15.13 -28.36 -3.58
N HIS A 543 15.77 -27.56 -2.72
CA HIS A 543 16.05 -27.96 -1.33
C HIS A 543 14.80 -27.83 -0.45
N THR A 544 14.78 -28.57 0.67
CA THR A 544 13.79 -28.31 1.74
C THR A 544 14.10 -26.97 2.40
N ARG A 545 13.12 -26.05 2.46
CA ARG A 545 13.30 -24.70 3.02
C ARG A 545 12.18 -24.36 3.99
N ILE A 546 12.54 -23.78 5.13
CA ILE A 546 11.57 -23.19 6.05
C ILE A 546 11.57 -21.68 5.79
N LEU A 547 10.45 -21.17 5.27
CA LEU A 547 10.28 -19.79 4.85
C LEU A 547 9.59 -18.99 5.96
N LEU A 548 10.19 -17.88 6.36
CA LEU A 548 9.61 -16.96 7.34
C LEU A 548 9.05 -15.74 6.60
N VAL A 549 7.77 -15.43 6.77
CA VAL A 549 7.11 -14.31 6.08
C VAL A 549 6.31 -13.43 7.03
N ASN A 550 6.04 -12.21 6.58
CA ASN A 550 5.19 -11.21 7.27
C ASN A 550 5.57 -10.99 8.75
N GLY A 551 6.87 -10.94 9.04
CA GLY A 551 7.39 -10.66 10.38
C GLY A 551 7.75 -11.91 11.21
N ALA A 552 7.65 -13.12 10.66
CA ALA A 552 8.11 -14.32 11.36
C ALA A 552 9.63 -14.27 11.55
N LYS A 553 10.10 -14.65 12.75
CA LYS A 553 11.53 -14.62 13.13
C LYS A 553 11.99 -16.01 13.56
N ALA A 554 13.21 -16.38 13.19
CA ALA A 554 13.75 -17.69 13.55
C ALA A 554 13.89 -17.84 15.07
N SER A 555 14.13 -16.73 15.78
CA SER A 555 14.18 -16.70 17.24
C SER A 555 12.88 -17.18 17.91
N ASN A 556 11.74 -17.08 17.24
CA ASN A 556 10.42 -17.37 17.79
C ASN A 556 9.79 -18.67 17.24
N VAL A 557 10.55 -19.45 16.48
CA VAL A 557 10.13 -20.77 16.00
C VAL A 557 10.80 -21.85 16.85
N PHE A 558 10.02 -22.77 17.40
CA PHE A 558 10.50 -23.84 18.28
C PHE A 558 10.08 -25.21 17.76
N TRP A 559 11.05 -26.10 17.68
CA TRP A 559 10.91 -27.47 17.24
C TRP A 559 11.28 -28.39 18.40
N TRP A 560 10.28 -29.03 18.97
CA TRP A 560 10.41 -29.93 20.12
C TRP A 560 10.33 -31.38 19.63
N VAL A 561 11.32 -32.20 20.02
CA VAL A 561 11.42 -33.61 19.64
C VAL A 561 11.31 -34.48 20.88
N GLY A 562 10.31 -35.38 20.93
CA GLY A 562 9.87 -35.97 22.18
C GLY A 562 10.58 -37.24 22.66
N THR A 563 10.99 -38.14 21.76
CA THR A 563 11.53 -39.45 22.16
C THR A 563 12.76 -39.90 21.38
N ASN A 564 13.12 -39.22 20.29
CA ASN A 564 14.23 -39.59 19.42
C ASN A 564 15.08 -38.37 19.05
N GLN A 565 15.57 -38.29 17.80
CA GLN A 565 16.49 -37.27 17.32
C GLN A 565 15.86 -36.33 16.28
N ALA A 566 16.54 -35.20 16.01
CA ALA A 566 16.30 -34.38 14.83
C ALA A 566 17.33 -34.67 13.74
N THR A 567 16.91 -34.71 12.48
CA THR A 567 17.80 -34.86 11.33
C THR A 567 17.48 -33.83 10.26
N MET A 568 18.46 -33.02 9.90
CA MET A 568 18.38 -32.14 8.74
C MET A 568 18.99 -32.85 7.53
N GLY A 569 18.17 -33.16 6.52
CA GLY A 569 18.63 -33.73 5.27
C GLY A 569 19.54 -32.78 4.49
N THR A 570 20.28 -33.34 3.53
CA THR A 570 21.28 -32.61 2.73
C THR A 570 20.71 -31.34 2.10
N TYR A 571 21.52 -30.26 2.15
CA TYR A 571 21.20 -28.93 1.61
C TYR A 571 19.93 -28.24 2.17
N THR A 572 19.31 -28.79 3.22
CA THR A 572 18.16 -28.15 3.87
C THR A 572 18.51 -26.74 4.36
N ILE A 573 17.59 -25.80 4.19
CA ILE A 573 17.65 -24.47 4.80
C ILE A 573 16.66 -24.43 5.97
N PHE A 574 17.17 -24.66 7.17
CA PHE A 574 16.37 -24.75 8.39
C PHE A 574 16.24 -23.39 9.09
N ARG A 575 15.07 -23.11 9.66
CA ARG A 575 14.77 -21.91 10.46
C ARG A 575 14.10 -22.30 11.77
N GLY A 576 14.67 -21.86 12.89
CA GLY A 576 14.10 -22.06 14.22
C GLY A 576 15.01 -22.81 15.20
N ASN A 577 14.56 -22.87 16.44
CA ASN A 577 15.28 -23.49 17.55
C ASN A 577 14.85 -24.96 17.71
N ILE A 578 15.79 -25.90 17.63
CA ILE A 578 15.53 -27.32 17.90
C ILE A 578 15.92 -27.64 19.34
N LEU A 579 14.99 -28.22 20.10
CA LEU A 579 15.25 -28.85 21.39
C LEU A 579 14.97 -30.35 21.25
N SER A 580 16.05 -31.13 21.13
CA SER A 580 15.97 -32.55 20.82
C SER A 580 16.06 -33.42 22.07
N TYR A 581 15.25 -34.47 22.15
CA TYR A 581 15.30 -35.45 23.24
C TYR A 581 16.70 -36.06 23.37
N SER A 582 17.26 -36.55 22.25
CA SER A 582 18.62 -37.10 22.14
C SER A 582 19.46 -36.27 21.15
N SER A 583 19.97 -36.88 20.08
CA SER A 583 20.94 -36.25 19.18
C SER A 583 20.29 -35.28 18.17
N ILE A 584 21.14 -34.48 17.51
CA ILE A 584 20.78 -33.75 16.29
C ILE A 584 21.84 -34.05 15.24
N THR A 585 21.41 -34.35 14.02
CA THR A 585 22.27 -34.60 12.87
C THR A 585 22.00 -33.59 11.78
N MET A 586 23.04 -32.94 11.28
CA MET A 586 23.01 -32.15 10.05
C MET A 586 23.79 -32.89 8.96
N GLU A 587 23.09 -33.28 7.90
CA GLU A 587 23.73 -33.87 6.73
C GLU A 587 24.42 -32.80 5.88
N THR A 588 25.28 -33.25 4.96
CA THR A 588 26.13 -32.39 4.12
C THR A 588 25.37 -31.22 3.48
N GLY A 589 25.94 -30.02 3.61
CA GLY A 589 25.43 -28.80 2.97
C GLY A 589 24.18 -28.20 3.63
N ALA A 590 23.60 -28.85 4.64
CA ALA A 590 22.50 -28.25 5.39
C ALA A 590 22.94 -26.96 6.09
N SER A 591 22.04 -25.99 6.16
CA SER A 591 22.25 -24.73 6.86
C SER A 591 21.12 -24.48 7.86
N SER A 592 21.46 -23.85 8.99
CA SER A 592 20.49 -23.53 10.03
C SER A 592 20.67 -22.10 10.52
N CYS A 593 19.54 -21.41 10.68
CA CYS A 593 19.44 -20.21 11.47
C CYS A 593 18.52 -20.48 12.65
N GLY A 594 19.08 -20.46 13.86
CA GLY A 594 18.40 -20.87 15.07
C GLY A 594 19.37 -21.37 16.12
N ARG A 595 18.86 -22.18 17.05
CA ARG A 595 19.63 -22.80 18.13
C ARG A 595 19.41 -24.29 18.11
N LEU A 596 20.46 -25.07 18.25
CA LEU A 596 20.43 -26.52 18.11
C LEU A 596 20.87 -27.18 19.40
N PHE A 597 19.89 -27.64 20.18
CA PHE A 597 20.07 -28.16 21.52
C PHE A 597 19.84 -29.68 21.53
N ALA A 598 20.94 -30.43 21.50
CA ALA A 598 20.95 -31.88 21.59
C ALA A 598 21.05 -32.35 23.05
N GLY A 599 20.26 -33.37 23.38
CA GLY A 599 20.29 -34.02 24.68
C GLY A 599 19.50 -33.28 25.77
N ALA A 600 18.35 -32.72 25.40
CA ALA A 600 17.49 -32.00 26.33
C ALA A 600 16.81 -32.92 27.36
N SER A 601 16.75 -34.23 27.10
CA SER A 601 16.18 -35.22 28.02
C SER A 601 17.19 -36.32 28.36
N THR A 602 17.89 -36.87 27.36
CA THR A 602 18.94 -37.89 27.53
C THR A 602 20.29 -37.39 27.01
N ASP A 603 21.32 -38.23 27.00
CA ASP A 603 22.58 -37.92 26.33
C ASP A 603 22.37 -37.78 24.82
N GLY A 604 22.82 -36.66 24.24
CA GLY A 604 22.60 -36.33 22.84
C GLY A 604 23.83 -35.71 22.21
N ALA A 605 24.32 -36.35 21.14
CA ALA A 605 25.44 -35.85 20.36
C ALA A 605 24.94 -34.87 19.28
N PHE A 606 25.83 -33.96 18.86
CA PHE A 606 25.55 -33.08 17.73
C PHE A 606 26.50 -33.41 16.58
N THR A 607 25.98 -33.97 15.49
CA THR A 607 26.77 -34.44 14.34
C THR A 607 26.56 -33.51 13.15
N PHE A 608 27.65 -33.10 12.51
CA PHE A 608 27.62 -32.18 11.36
C PHE A 608 28.81 -32.38 10.42
N GLY A 609 28.70 -31.90 9.20
CA GLY A 609 29.77 -31.87 8.20
C GLY A 609 29.42 -31.00 7.01
N GLU A 610 30.27 -30.02 6.71
CA GLU A 610 30.06 -29.04 5.63
C GLU A 610 28.79 -28.20 5.82
N ASN A 611 28.53 -27.78 7.07
CA ASN A 611 27.34 -27.03 7.42
C ASN A 611 27.64 -25.57 7.77
N ILE A 612 26.60 -24.74 7.76
CA ILE A 612 26.61 -23.40 8.34
C ILE A 612 25.52 -23.32 9.39
N VAL A 613 25.89 -23.04 10.64
CA VAL A 613 24.95 -22.89 11.75
C VAL A 613 25.11 -21.50 12.35
N SER A 614 24.01 -20.79 12.56
CA SER A 614 24.05 -19.44 13.13
C SER A 614 22.94 -19.20 14.13
N VAL A 615 23.26 -18.56 15.25
CA VAL A 615 22.23 -17.97 16.13
C VAL A 615 21.52 -16.82 15.39
N PRO A 616 20.21 -16.61 15.60
CA PRO A 616 19.49 -15.49 15.01
C PRO A 616 20.12 -14.13 15.36
N GLY A 617 20.23 -13.23 14.37
CA GLY A 617 20.79 -11.89 14.56
C GLY A 617 22.32 -11.80 14.63
N HIS A 618 23.07 -12.89 14.43
CA HIS A 618 24.53 -12.84 14.39
C HIS A 618 25.03 -12.04 13.17
N PRO A 619 26.08 -11.19 13.28
CA PRO A 619 26.56 -10.36 12.17
C PRO A 619 27.02 -11.15 10.93
N SER A 620 27.52 -12.37 11.14
CA SER A 620 27.94 -13.30 10.08
C SER A 620 26.87 -14.32 9.70
N ALA A 621 25.62 -14.12 10.13
CA ALA A 621 24.53 -15.04 9.83
C ALA A 621 24.20 -15.06 8.33
N PRO A 622 23.73 -16.19 7.79
CA PRO A 622 23.20 -16.26 6.42
C PRO A 622 22.04 -15.27 6.20
N ALA A 623 21.83 -14.84 4.96
CA ALA A 623 20.71 -13.94 4.62
C ALA A 623 19.35 -14.53 5.05
N GLY A 624 18.47 -13.68 5.60
CA GLY A 624 17.17 -14.11 6.15
C GLY A 624 17.27 -14.85 7.48
N CYS A 625 18.32 -14.57 8.27
CA CYS A 625 18.49 -15.05 9.65
C CYS A 625 18.21 -13.93 10.65
N GLU A 626 16.92 -13.60 10.81
CA GLU A 626 16.40 -12.54 11.69
C GLU A 626 15.81 -13.06 13.00
#